data_AF-A0A2V2ER13-F1
#
_entry.id   AF-A0A2V2ER13-F1
#
_cell.length_a   1.000
_cell.length_b   1.000
_cell.length_c   1.000
_cell.angle_alpha   90.00
_cell.angle_beta   90.00
_cell.angle_gamma   90.00
#
_symmetry.space_group_name_H-M   'P 1'
#
loop_
_entity.id
_entity.type
_entity.pdbx_description
1 polymer ?
#
loop_
_entity_poly.entity_id
_entity_poly.type
_entity_poly.pdbx_seq_one_letter_code
_entity_poly.pdbx_strand_id
1 'polypeptide(L)'
;MIVKERLIIKPSERVKLMKINFLAADKNNFRLGRKEKIKYLVLHYTAGDSDTAKNNAKYFANGARGASAHYFVDEKEIWQSVREEDTAWHCGGKKYYHNECRNDNSIGIEMCSYKDNNGYHIAQETEDRAILLIRELMKKHNISAENVVRHYDVTHKNCPAPLVEEAAWQEFKRKLTEKQTKSKEVFELTIDVKGAEVTVEAVNVDEVNFIRLRDLPKLAPELKVEYDEVAKRPLIR
;
A
#
# COMPACT_ATOMS: atom_id res chain seq x y z
N MET A 1 22.11 -18.02 37.65
CA MET A 1 22.54 -17.39 36.38
C MET A 1 21.50 -17.80 35.34
N ILE A 2 20.44 -17.00 35.16
CA ILE A 2 19.31 -17.37 34.30
C ILE A 2 19.60 -16.83 32.90
N VAL A 3 19.86 -17.74 31.98
CA VAL A 3 20.05 -17.45 30.56
C VAL A 3 18.69 -17.02 30.00
N LYS A 4 18.52 -15.73 29.68
CA LYS A 4 17.35 -15.23 28.95
C LYS A 4 17.51 -15.58 27.48
N GLU A 5 17.31 -16.83 27.11
CA GLU A 5 17.10 -17.18 25.71
C GLU A 5 15.67 -16.77 25.34
N ARG A 6 15.56 -15.65 24.61
CA ARG A 6 14.33 -15.31 23.89
C ARG A 6 14.15 -16.35 22.80
N LEU A 7 13.14 -17.21 22.95
CA LEU A 7 12.64 -18.03 21.86
C LEU A 7 11.99 -17.09 20.84
N ILE A 8 12.77 -16.63 19.86
CA ILE A 8 12.24 -15.90 18.70
C ILE A 8 11.69 -16.96 17.74
N ILE A 9 10.41 -17.25 17.86
CA ILE A 9 9.69 -18.00 16.82
C ILE A 9 9.64 -17.06 15.61
N LYS A 10 10.57 -17.23 14.66
CA LYS A 10 10.52 -16.52 13.39
C LYS A 10 9.21 -16.91 12.69
N PRO A 11 8.32 -15.97 12.36
CA PRO A 11 7.17 -16.29 11.53
C PRO A 11 7.68 -16.90 10.23
N SER A 12 7.24 -18.12 9.91
CA SER A 12 7.43 -18.70 8.59
C SER A 12 6.92 -17.70 7.55
N GLU A 13 7.79 -17.28 6.63
CA GLU A 13 7.52 -16.29 5.59
C GLU A 13 6.28 -16.66 4.78
N ARG A 14 5.14 -16.07 5.16
CA ARG A 14 4.12 -15.63 4.21
C ARG A 14 3.68 -14.24 4.62
N VAL A 15 4.58 -13.27 4.42
CA VAL A 15 4.11 -11.98 3.90
C VAL A 15 3.36 -12.36 2.63
N LYS A 16 2.03 -12.29 2.64
CA LYS A 16 1.26 -12.38 1.40
C LYS A 16 1.77 -11.22 0.55
N LEU A 17 2.69 -11.50 -0.36
CA LEU A 17 3.13 -10.56 -1.38
C LEU A 17 1.86 -10.00 -2.02
N MET A 18 1.76 -8.67 -2.08
CA MET A 18 0.65 -8.01 -2.74
C MET A 18 0.57 -8.55 -4.17
N LYS A 19 -0.53 -9.24 -4.49
CA LYS A 19 -0.69 -9.85 -5.80
C LYS A 19 -0.91 -8.75 -6.84
N ILE A 20 0.03 -8.63 -7.76
CA ILE A 20 -0.05 -7.72 -8.91
C ILE A 20 -0.24 -8.59 -10.16
N ASN A 21 -1.36 -8.41 -10.85
CA ASN A 21 -1.57 -9.04 -12.15
C ASN A 21 -0.82 -8.24 -13.23
N PHE A 22 -0.42 -8.88 -14.32
CA PHE A 22 0.28 -8.19 -15.42
C PHE A 22 -0.44 -8.41 -16.75
N LEU A 23 -0.65 -7.33 -17.50
CA LEU A 23 -1.07 -7.35 -18.89
C LEU A 23 -0.43 -6.17 -19.61
N ALA A 24 0.58 -6.45 -20.42
CA ALA A 24 1.33 -5.42 -21.12
C ALA A 24 0.41 -4.55 -21.99
N ALA A 25 0.61 -3.22 -21.91
CA ALA A 25 0.04 -2.28 -22.86
C ALA A 25 0.55 -2.57 -24.29
N ASP A 26 -0.14 -2.03 -25.29
CA ASP A 26 0.37 -2.00 -26.66
C ASP A 26 1.76 -1.34 -26.68
N LYS A 27 2.69 -1.90 -27.45
CA LYS A 27 4.09 -1.41 -27.53
C LYS A 27 4.21 0.05 -27.97
N ASN A 28 3.16 0.60 -28.60
CA ASN A 28 3.11 2.00 -29.01
C ASN A 28 2.60 2.95 -27.90
N ASN A 29 2.34 2.45 -26.69
CA ASN A 29 1.85 3.24 -25.56
C ASN A 29 2.93 3.55 -24.52
N PHE A 30 4.13 2.98 -24.67
CA PHE A 30 5.25 3.17 -23.75
C PHE A 30 6.55 3.08 -24.52
N ARG A 31 7.66 3.44 -23.88
CA ARG A 31 9.00 3.25 -24.43
C ARG A 31 9.74 2.20 -23.61
N LEU A 32 10.39 1.25 -24.28
CA LEU A 32 11.27 0.29 -23.61
C LEU A 32 12.44 1.02 -22.92
N GLY A 33 12.73 0.62 -21.68
CA GLY A 33 13.74 1.23 -20.86
C GLY A 33 13.38 2.64 -20.35
N ARG A 34 14.25 3.17 -19.50
CA ARG A 34 14.16 4.51 -18.92
C ARG A 34 15.49 5.24 -19.07
N LYS A 35 15.42 6.56 -19.25
CA LYS A 35 16.61 7.41 -19.35
C LYS A 35 17.16 7.82 -18.00
N GLU A 36 16.31 7.80 -16.98
CA GLU A 36 16.60 8.28 -15.63
C GLU A 36 16.20 7.23 -14.60
N LYS A 37 16.81 7.30 -13.43
CA LYS A 37 16.36 6.53 -12.26
C LYS A 37 14.94 6.96 -11.87
N ILE A 38 14.19 6.03 -11.30
CA ILE A 38 12.86 6.32 -10.76
C ILE A 38 13.08 7.17 -9.50
N LYS A 39 12.56 8.40 -9.51
CA LYS A 39 12.67 9.37 -8.42
C LYS A 39 11.31 9.74 -7.84
N TYR A 40 10.24 9.56 -8.60
CA TYR A 40 8.89 10.02 -8.26
C TYR A 40 7.84 8.94 -8.48
N LEU A 41 6.78 9.00 -7.69
CA LEU A 41 5.53 8.28 -7.93
C LEU A 41 4.45 9.33 -8.24
N VAL A 42 3.78 9.20 -9.38
CA VAL A 42 2.74 10.15 -9.80
C VAL A 42 1.38 9.48 -9.66
N LEU A 43 0.56 10.04 -8.79
CA LEU A 43 -0.81 9.60 -8.56
C LEU A 43 -1.76 10.23 -9.57
N HIS A 44 -2.67 9.41 -10.07
CA HIS A 44 -3.72 9.76 -11.00
C HIS A 44 -5.05 9.13 -10.58
N TYR A 45 -6.09 9.48 -11.31
CA TYR A 45 -7.33 8.75 -11.36
C TYR A 45 -7.72 8.55 -12.83
N THR A 46 -8.42 7.46 -13.09
CA THR A 46 -8.78 7.07 -14.46
C THR A 46 -9.80 8.00 -15.09
N ALA A 47 -10.56 8.74 -14.26
CA ALA A 47 -11.75 9.48 -14.66
C ALA A 47 -12.78 8.58 -15.38
N GLY A 48 -12.76 7.28 -15.07
CA GLY A 48 -13.77 6.31 -15.48
C GLY A 48 -14.99 6.36 -14.58
N ASP A 49 -16.12 5.87 -15.08
CA ASP A 49 -17.31 5.66 -14.28
C ASP A 49 -17.49 4.16 -14.00
N SER A 50 -17.19 3.78 -12.75
CA SER A 50 -17.28 2.42 -12.24
C SER A 50 -16.38 1.46 -13.01
N ASP A 51 -15.17 1.94 -13.35
CA ASP A 51 -14.18 1.17 -14.07
C ASP A 51 -13.39 0.23 -13.15
N THR A 52 -12.62 -0.68 -13.75
CA THR A 52 -11.82 -1.66 -13.00
C THR A 52 -10.38 -1.64 -13.46
N ALA A 53 -9.46 -2.03 -12.59
CA ALA A 53 -8.03 -2.08 -12.89
C ALA A 53 -7.75 -2.98 -14.09
N LYS A 54 -8.44 -4.13 -14.14
CA LYS A 54 -8.37 -5.08 -15.25
C LYS A 54 -8.85 -4.49 -16.57
N ASN A 55 -9.97 -3.76 -16.57
CA ASN A 55 -10.51 -3.17 -17.79
C ASN A 55 -9.61 -2.05 -18.33
N ASN A 56 -9.03 -1.23 -17.45
CA ASN A 56 -8.04 -0.23 -17.85
C ASN A 56 -6.77 -0.88 -18.44
N ALA A 57 -6.23 -1.92 -17.79
CA ALA A 57 -5.09 -2.66 -18.35
C ALA A 57 -5.40 -3.24 -19.74
N LYS A 58 -6.60 -3.81 -19.92
CA LYS A 58 -7.08 -4.29 -21.24
C LYS A 58 -7.24 -3.15 -22.25
N TYR A 59 -7.72 -1.99 -21.83
CA TYR A 59 -7.90 -0.84 -22.71
C TYR A 59 -6.57 -0.39 -23.34
N PHE A 60 -5.50 -0.33 -22.53
CA PHE A 60 -4.16 0.00 -23.00
C PHE A 60 -3.45 -1.13 -23.72
N ALA A 61 -3.81 -2.40 -23.47
CA ALA A 61 -3.33 -3.55 -24.24
C ALA A 61 -3.93 -3.61 -25.66
N ASN A 62 -5.18 -3.16 -25.81
CA ASN A 62 -5.93 -3.24 -27.06
C ASN A 62 -5.88 -1.93 -27.86
N GLY A 63 -4.66 -1.53 -28.25
CA GLY A 63 -4.43 -0.49 -29.25
C GLY A 63 -3.61 0.72 -28.77
N ALA A 64 -3.09 1.47 -29.75
CA ALA A 64 -2.32 2.69 -29.52
C ALA A 64 -3.22 3.84 -29.04
N ARG A 65 -2.87 4.41 -27.89
CA ARG A 65 -3.54 5.51 -27.18
C ARG A 65 -2.67 6.74 -27.09
N GLY A 66 -1.35 6.62 -27.27
CA GLY A 66 -0.42 7.71 -27.01
C GLY A 66 -0.34 8.08 -25.52
N ALA A 67 -0.76 7.16 -24.65
CA ALA A 67 -0.76 7.28 -23.20
C ALA A 67 -0.69 5.89 -22.57
N SER A 68 -0.23 5.81 -21.32
CA SER A 68 -0.26 4.59 -20.49
C SER A 68 0.05 4.95 -19.04
N ALA A 69 -0.20 4.02 -18.12
CA ALA A 69 0.32 4.06 -16.75
C ALA A 69 1.07 2.76 -16.43
N HIS A 70 1.78 2.73 -15.30
CA HIS A 70 2.44 1.51 -14.85
C HIS A 70 1.43 0.62 -14.13
N TYR A 71 0.61 1.21 -13.25
CA TYR A 71 -0.35 0.49 -12.43
C TYR A 71 -1.76 1.08 -12.52
N PHE A 72 -2.74 0.19 -12.52
CA PHE A 72 -4.14 0.48 -12.25
C PHE A 72 -4.55 -0.22 -10.96
N VAL A 73 -5.31 0.47 -10.11
CA VAL A 73 -5.74 -0.01 -8.80
C VAL A 73 -7.25 0.16 -8.69
N ASP A 74 -7.95 -0.89 -8.27
CA ASP A 74 -9.36 -0.84 -7.88
C ASP A 74 -9.54 -1.44 -6.47
N GLU A 75 -10.79 -1.60 -6.03
CA GLU A 75 -11.14 -2.07 -4.68
C GLU A 75 -10.63 -3.50 -4.43
N LYS A 76 -10.38 -4.29 -5.48
CA LYS A 76 -10.18 -5.74 -5.40
C LYS A 76 -8.77 -6.15 -5.82
N GLU A 77 -8.20 -5.49 -6.81
CA GLU A 77 -6.97 -5.93 -7.45
C GLU A 77 -6.09 -4.80 -7.99
N ILE A 78 -4.85 -5.16 -8.31
CA ILE A 78 -3.87 -4.29 -8.97
C ILE A 78 -3.47 -4.94 -10.27
N TRP A 79 -3.43 -4.14 -11.33
CA TRP A 79 -2.92 -4.53 -12.64
C TRP A 79 -1.76 -3.65 -13.05
N GLN A 80 -0.64 -4.28 -13.41
CA GLN A 80 0.50 -3.62 -14.02
C GLN A 80 0.41 -3.74 -15.54
N SER A 81 0.49 -2.61 -16.25
CA SER A 81 0.44 -2.54 -17.72
C SER A 81 1.75 -2.15 -18.38
N VAL A 82 2.63 -1.47 -17.66
CA VAL A 82 3.98 -1.14 -18.12
C VAL A 82 4.96 -1.54 -17.02
N ARG A 83 6.05 -2.20 -17.40
CA ARG A 83 7.07 -2.63 -16.44
C ARG A 83 7.76 -1.41 -15.84
N GLU A 84 8.21 -1.50 -14.60
CA GLU A 84 8.80 -0.35 -13.89
C GLU A 84 10.12 0.11 -14.53
N GLU A 85 10.83 -0.78 -15.22
CA GLU A 85 12.03 -0.51 -16.01
C GLU A 85 11.75 0.20 -17.34
N ASP A 86 10.50 0.22 -17.79
CA ASP A 86 10.05 0.88 -19.00
C ASP A 86 9.42 2.26 -18.68
N THR A 87 9.22 3.08 -19.71
CA THR A 87 8.66 4.43 -19.56
C THR A 87 7.19 4.45 -20.01
N ALA A 88 6.25 4.49 -19.07
CA ALA A 88 4.85 4.80 -19.38
C ALA A 88 4.63 6.30 -19.69
N TRP A 89 3.62 6.62 -20.48
CA TRP A 89 3.30 7.99 -20.90
C TRP A 89 2.08 8.53 -20.12
N HIS A 90 2.29 8.88 -18.85
CA HIS A 90 1.19 9.21 -17.91
C HIS A 90 1.15 10.68 -17.47
N CYS A 91 2.30 11.36 -17.31
CA CYS A 91 2.39 12.74 -16.81
C CYS A 91 2.92 13.72 -17.85
N GLY A 92 2.60 13.48 -19.12
CA GLY A 92 2.90 14.36 -20.25
C GLY A 92 2.09 15.66 -20.20
N GLY A 93 2.68 16.78 -20.63
CA GLY A 93 1.96 18.05 -20.77
C GLY A 93 2.63 19.02 -21.73
N LYS A 94 1.86 20.00 -22.24
CA LYS A 94 2.41 21.11 -23.05
C LYS A 94 3.32 22.03 -22.22
N LYS A 95 3.09 22.09 -20.91
CA LYS A 95 3.84 22.86 -19.93
C LYS A 95 3.99 22.03 -18.66
N TYR A 96 5.14 22.18 -18.00
CA TYR A 96 5.47 21.56 -16.73
C TYR A 96 5.62 22.61 -15.65
N TYR A 97 5.16 22.29 -14.45
CA TYR A 97 5.25 23.14 -13.26
C TYR A 97 6.16 22.52 -12.20
N HIS A 98 6.24 21.19 -12.15
CA HIS A 98 7.28 20.52 -11.39
C HIS A 98 8.63 20.63 -12.11
N ASN A 99 9.67 21.03 -11.39
CA ASN A 99 11.01 21.23 -11.93
C ASN A 99 11.60 19.97 -12.57
N GLU A 100 11.49 18.82 -11.90
CA GLU A 100 12.14 17.58 -12.32
C GLU A 100 11.22 16.42 -12.78
N CYS A 101 10.00 16.28 -12.24
CA CYS A 101 9.18 15.09 -12.46
C CYS A 101 8.68 14.98 -13.92
N ARG A 102 8.96 13.86 -14.58
CA ARG A 102 8.62 13.54 -15.98
C ARG A 102 8.28 12.04 -16.11
N ASN A 103 7.73 11.63 -17.25
CA ASN A 103 7.51 10.21 -17.57
C ASN A 103 8.80 9.38 -17.37
N ASP A 104 9.94 9.91 -17.83
CA ASP A 104 11.23 9.21 -17.83
C ASP A 104 11.81 8.94 -16.43
N ASN A 105 11.34 9.60 -15.37
CA ASN A 105 11.85 9.46 -14.00
C ASN A 105 10.75 9.17 -12.95
N SER A 106 9.54 8.82 -13.40
CA SER A 106 8.43 8.51 -12.49
C SER A 106 7.63 7.25 -12.83
N ILE A 107 6.95 6.71 -11.82
CA ILE A 107 5.94 5.64 -11.98
C ILE A 107 4.54 6.25 -11.85
N GLY A 108 3.75 6.18 -12.92
CA GLY A 108 2.32 6.49 -12.91
C GLY A 108 1.44 5.40 -12.29
N ILE A 109 0.60 5.79 -11.34
CA ILE A 109 -0.36 4.94 -10.60
C ILE A 109 -1.75 5.54 -10.77
N GLU A 110 -2.66 4.80 -11.38
CA GLU A 110 -4.04 5.19 -11.69
C GLU A 110 -5.00 4.52 -10.72
N MET A 111 -5.74 5.33 -9.95
CA MET A 111 -6.85 4.84 -9.14
C MET A 111 -8.12 4.82 -9.98
N CYS A 112 -8.79 3.67 -10.03
CA CYS A 112 -10.11 3.55 -10.65
C CYS A 112 -11.13 4.41 -9.89
N SER A 113 -12.11 4.91 -10.61
CA SER A 113 -13.08 5.87 -10.09
C SER A 113 -14.51 5.46 -10.42
N TYR A 114 -15.46 6.02 -9.67
CA TYR A 114 -16.86 6.01 -10.05
C TYR A 114 -17.37 7.45 -10.13
N LYS A 115 -18.52 7.63 -10.79
CA LYS A 115 -19.12 8.94 -10.97
C LYS A 115 -20.55 8.97 -10.45
N ASP A 116 -20.89 10.02 -9.73
CA ASP A 116 -22.28 10.35 -9.38
C ASP A 116 -22.60 11.81 -9.77
N ASN A 117 -23.74 12.32 -9.30
CA ASN A 117 -24.18 13.70 -9.58
C ASN A 117 -23.24 14.77 -9.00
N ASN A 118 -22.39 14.42 -8.03
CA ASN A 118 -21.41 15.31 -7.39
C ASN A 118 -20.02 15.24 -8.04
N GLY A 119 -19.82 14.34 -9.01
CA GLY A 119 -18.56 14.24 -9.76
C GLY A 119 -17.92 12.87 -9.64
N TYR A 120 -16.60 12.84 -9.85
CA TYR A 120 -15.81 11.62 -9.73
C TYR A 120 -15.38 11.39 -8.29
N HIS A 121 -15.31 10.12 -7.90
CA HIS A 121 -14.92 9.67 -6.58
C HIS A 121 -13.98 8.46 -6.67
N ILE A 122 -13.18 8.27 -5.62
CA ILE A 122 -12.34 7.08 -5.44
C ILE A 122 -12.90 6.33 -4.23
N ALA A 123 -13.20 5.04 -4.40
CA ALA A 123 -13.59 4.19 -3.27
C ALA A 123 -12.45 4.10 -2.23
N GLN A 124 -12.79 4.06 -0.95
CA GLN A 124 -11.78 4.03 0.12
C GLN A 124 -10.86 2.80 -0.02
N GLU A 125 -11.41 1.66 -0.42
CA GLU A 125 -10.67 0.43 -0.67
C GLU A 125 -9.66 0.57 -1.82
N THR A 126 -10.00 1.33 -2.86
CA THR A 126 -9.08 1.66 -3.95
C THR A 126 -7.94 2.55 -3.46
N GLU A 127 -8.25 3.58 -2.67
CA GLU A 127 -7.25 4.48 -2.08
C GLU A 127 -6.31 3.72 -1.13
N ASP A 128 -6.84 2.89 -0.24
CA ASP A 128 -6.07 2.09 0.71
C ASP A 128 -5.13 1.11 -0.01
N ARG A 129 -5.62 0.49 -1.08
CA ARG A 129 -4.80 -0.40 -1.93
C ARG A 129 -3.71 0.36 -2.68
N ALA A 130 -4.01 1.56 -3.19
CA ALA A 130 -3.03 2.42 -3.84
C ALA A 130 -1.95 2.87 -2.84
N ILE A 131 -2.34 3.21 -1.62
CA ILE A 131 -1.44 3.54 -0.51
C ILE A 131 -0.48 2.37 -0.19
N LEU A 132 -0.99 1.13 -0.15
CA LEU A 132 -0.16 -0.05 0.04
C LEU A 132 0.86 -0.22 -1.09
N LEU A 133 0.42 -0.10 -2.35
CA LEU A 133 1.30 -0.15 -3.51
C LEU A 133 2.36 0.95 -3.50
N ILE A 134 1.97 2.18 -3.18
CA ILE A 134 2.88 3.33 -3.13
C ILE A 134 3.95 3.11 -2.06
N ARG A 135 3.60 2.62 -0.87
CA ARG A 135 4.58 2.30 0.18
C ARG A 135 5.59 1.24 -0.24
N GLU A 136 5.12 0.19 -0.91
CA GLU A 136 6.02 -0.85 -1.45
C GLU A 136 6.97 -0.28 -2.51
N LEU A 137 6.46 0.56 -3.42
CA LEU A 137 7.28 1.22 -4.45
C LEU A 137 8.26 2.24 -3.83
N MET A 138 7.84 2.98 -2.80
CA MET A 138 8.69 3.89 -2.04
C MET A 138 9.86 3.13 -1.41
N LYS A 139 9.59 2.00 -0.75
CA LYS A 139 10.61 1.15 -0.15
C LYS A 139 11.54 0.56 -1.22
N LYS A 140 10.98 0.02 -2.30
CA LYS A 140 11.71 -0.62 -3.40
C LYS A 140 12.70 0.32 -4.09
N HIS A 141 12.28 1.57 -4.32
CA HIS A 141 13.05 2.56 -5.08
C HIS A 141 13.72 3.64 -4.21
N ASN A 142 13.61 3.51 -2.88
CA ASN A 142 14.10 4.50 -1.92
C ASN A 142 13.57 5.92 -2.20
N ILE A 143 12.25 6.03 -2.41
CA ILE A 143 11.55 7.28 -2.70
C ILE A 143 10.88 7.77 -1.41
N SER A 144 11.15 9.03 -1.02
CA SER A 144 10.50 9.65 0.12
C SER A 144 9.03 9.96 -0.17
N ALA A 145 8.22 10.11 0.88
CA ALA A 145 6.82 10.49 0.71
C ALA A 145 6.67 11.81 -0.06
N GLU A 146 7.61 12.76 0.10
CA GLU A 146 7.63 14.06 -0.60
C GLU A 146 7.63 13.91 -2.12
N ASN A 147 8.31 12.89 -2.65
CA ASN A 147 8.37 12.59 -4.08
C ASN A 147 7.18 11.76 -4.60
N VAL A 148 6.16 11.52 -3.77
CA VAL A 148 4.84 11.09 -4.21
C VAL A 148 4.04 12.36 -4.52
N VAL A 149 3.72 12.56 -5.79
CA VAL A 149 3.10 13.79 -6.33
C VAL A 149 1.84 13.45 -7.13
N ARG A 150 0.97 14.43 -7.35
CA ARG A 150 -0.18 14.34 -8.25
C ARG A 150 0.25 14.69 -9.67
N HIS A 151 -0.48 14.22 -10.68
CA HIS A 151 -0.32 14.77 -12.03
C HIS A 151 -0.55 16.29 -12.05
N TYR A 152 -1.46 16.78 -11.20
CA TYR A 152 -1.65 18.21 -10.95
C TYR A 152 -0.35 18.92 -10.60
N ASP A 153 0.47 18.39 -9.69
CA ASP A 153 1.74 19.02 -9.32
C ASP A 153 2.74 19.05 -10.50
N VAL A 154 2.63 18.10 -11.43
CA VAL A 154 3.50 18.00 -12.61
C VAL A 154 3.12 18.98 -13.71
N THR A 155 1.83 19.07 -14.06
CA THR A 155 1.35 19.80 -15.27
C THR A 155 0.17 20.75 -15.02
N HIS A 156 -0.34 20.85 -13.79
CA HIS A 156 -1.62 21.47 -13.41
C HIS A 156 -2.86 20.83 -14.06
N LYS A 157 -2.75 19.63 -14.65
CA LYS A 157 -3.94 18.85 -15.04
C LYS A 157 -4.75 18.56 -13.79
N ASN A 158 -6.07 18.78 -13.82
CA ASN A 158 -6.97 18.44 -12.71
C ASN A 158 -7.05 16.90 -12.50
N CYS A 159 -6.02 16.33 -11.88
CA CYS A 159 -5.76 14.89 -11.83
C CYS A 159 -4.79 14.58 -10.66
N PRO A 160 -5.19 13.78 -9.67
CA PRO A 160 -6.53 13.20 -9.50
C PRO A 160 -7.54 14.26 -9.05
N ALA A 161 -8.63 14.49 -9.79
CA ALA A 161 -9.59 15.54 -9.44
C ALA A 161 -10.13 15.42 -8.00
N PRO A 162 -10.44 14.22 -7.45
CA PRO A 162 -10.85 14.06 -6.05
C PRO A 162 -9.78 14.45 -5.01
N LEU A 163 -8.51 14.58 -5.42
CA LEU A 163 -7.36 14.86 -4.55
C LEU A 163 -6.59 16.12 -4.96
N VAL A 164 -7.11 16.96 -5.87
CA VAL A 164 -6.46 18.25 -6.21
C VAL A 164 -6.62 19.27 -5.09
N GLU A 165 -7.73 19.25 -4.37
CA GLU A 165 -7.91 20.10 -3.19
C GLU A 165 -6.87 19.77 -2.12
N GLU A 166 -6.23 20.81 -1.60
CA GLU A 166 -5.03 20.64 -0.76
C GLU A 166 -5.32 19.85 0.53
N ALA A 167 -6.50 20.05 1.13
CA ALA A 167 -6.89 19.30 2.33
C ALA A 167 -7.00 17.79 2.06
N ALA A 168 -7.58 17.39 0.92
CA ALA A 168 -7.70 15.98 0.54
C ALA A 168 -6.32 15.38 0.23
N TRP A 169 -5.45 16.15 -0.43
CA TRP A 169 -4.09 15.71 -0.71
C TRP A 169 -3.24 15.51 0.54
N GLN A 170 -3.30 16.44 1.50
CA GLN A 170 -2.58 16.33 2.76
C GLN A 170 -3.06 15.13 3.58
N GLU A 171 -4.36 14.83 3.55
CA GLU A 171 -4.91 13.64 4.19
C GLU A 171 -4.36 12.35 3.54
N PHE A 172 -4.34 12.27 2.21
CA PHE A 172 -3.72 11.15 1.50
C PHE A 172 -2.23 10.99 1.87
N LYS A 173 -1.48 12.09 1.91
CA LYS A 173 -0.05 12.11 2.27
C LYS A 173 0.18 11.67 3.71
N ARG A 174 -0.67 12.10 4.64
CA ARG A 174 -0.67 11.61 6.03
C ARG A 174 -0.82 10.10 6.05
N LYS A 175 -1.85 9.56 5.36
CA LYS A 175 -2.09 8.12 5.26
C LYS A 175 -0.95 7.34 4.61
N LEU A 176 -0.06 7.95 3.81
CA LEU A 176 1.16 7.29 3.30
C LEU A 176 2.26 7.17 4.35
N THR A 177 2.45 8.20 5.17
CA THR A 177 3.54 8.29 6.15
C THR A 177 3.22 7.67 7.50
N GLU A 178 1.93 7.52 7.83
CA GLU A 178 1.54 6.91 9.08
C GLU A 178 2.04 5.47 9.16
N LYS A 179 2.47 5.03 10.33
CA LYS A 179 2.68 3.61 10.53
C LYS A 179 1.30 2.97 10.43
N GLN A 180 1.09 2.11 9.44
CA GLN A 180 -0.06 1.21 9.51
C GLN A 180 0.14 0.37 10.76
N THR A 181 -0.55 0.72 11.85
CA THR A 181 -1.05 -0.32 12.74
C THR A 181 -1.93 -1.19 11.85
N LYS A 182 -1.34 -2.24 11.24
CA LYS A 182 -2.11 -3.32 10.65
C LYS A 182 -3.23 -3.65 11.64
N SER A 183 -4.44 -3.75 11.11
CA SER A 183 -5.60 -4.15 11.89
C SER A 183 -5.18 -5.25 12.87
N LYS A 184 -5.52 -5.06 14.14
CA LYS A 184 -5.39 -6.07 15.19
C LYS A 184 -6.38 -7.19 14.89
N GLU A 185 -6.21 -7.89 13.77
CA GLU A 185 -6.90 -9.15 13.55
C GLU A 185 -6.45 -10.08 14.65
N VAL A 186 -7.39 -10.39 15.54
CA VAL A 186 -7.20 -11.39 16.56
C VAL A 186 -7.28 -12.73 15.85
N PHE A 187 -6.20 -13.50 15.89
CA PHE A 187 -6.15 -14.86 15.35
C PHE A 187 -5.74 -15.84 16.45
N GLU A 188 -6.04 -17.11 16.25
CA GLU A 188 -5.58 -18.18 17.14
C GLU A 188 -4.15 -18.56 16.77
N LEU A 189 -3.26 -18.53 17.76
CA LEU A 189 -1.87 -18.95 17.64
C LEU A 189 -1.65 -20.17 18.52
N THR A 190 -1.24 -21.29 17.92
CA THR A 190 -0.79 -22.48 18.65
C THR A 190 0.71 -22.37 18.93
N ILE A 191 1.09 -22.54 20.20
CA ILE A 191 2.45 -22.42 20.71
C ILE A 191 2.80 -23.72 21.42
N ASP A 192 3.96 -24.30 21.12
CA ASP A 192 4.54 -25.34 21.96
C ASP A 192 5.13 -24.72 23.23
N VAL A 193 4.60 -25.11 24.38
CA VAL A 193 5.17 -24.77 25.68
C VAL A 193 5.58 -26.04 26.40
N LYS A 194 6.89 -26.27 26.47
CA LYS A 194 7.49 -27.42 27.16
C LYS A 194 6.95 -28.78 26.65
N GLY A 195 6.67 -28.89 25.35
CA GLY A 195 6.17 -30.09 24.70
C GLY A 195 4.64 -30.24 24.72
N ALA A 196 3.91 -29.21 25.17
CA ALA A 196 2.45 -29.16 25.10
C ALA A 196 1.98 -28.06 24.15
N GLU A 197 1.06 -28.38 23.24
CA GLU A 197 0.44 -27.40 22.35
C GLU A 197 -0.63 -26.58 23.10
N VAL A 198 -0.49 -25.26 23.07
CA VAL A 198 -1.43 -24.32 23.70
C VAL A 198 -1.89 -23.29 22.67
N THR A 199 -3.21 -23.13 22.55
CA THR A 199 -3.82 -22.12 21.67
C THR A 199 -4.17 -20.85 22.45
N VAL A 200 -3.73 -19.70 21.93
CA VAL A 200 -3.97 -18.38 22.51
C VAL A 200 -4.48 -17.39 21.46
N GLU A 201 -5.16 -16.33 21.90
CA GLU A 201 -5.52 -15.23 21.00
C GLU A 201 -4.30 -14.30 20.85
N ALA A 202 -3.90 -14.08 19.61
CA ALA A 202 -2.77 -13.24 19.25
C ALA A 202 -3.17 -12.14 18.27
N VAL A 203 -2.40 -11.05 18.27
CA VAL A 203 -2.39 -10.04 17.22
C VAL A 203 -0.98 -9.93 16.66
N ASN A 204 -0.87 -9.72 15.35
CA ASN A 204 0.43 -9.50 14.71
C ASN A 204 0.60 -8.00 14.50
N VAL A 205 1.65 -7.42 15.10
CA VAL A 205 2.02 -6.02 14.90
C VAL A 205 3.49 -6.02 14.54
N ASP A 206 3.81 -5.48 13.35
CA ASP A 206 5.18 -5.37 12.84
C ASP A 206 5.96 -6.69 12.95
N GLU A 207 5.34 -7.80 12.50
CA GLU A 207 5.92 -9.15 12.50
C GLU A 207 6.17 -9.75 13.91
N VAL A 208 5.69 -9.07 14.96
CA VAL A 208 5.72 -9.55 16.33
C VAL A 208 4.32 -10.02 16.74
N ASN A 209 4.22 -11.25 17.23
CA ASN A 209 2.98 -11.76 17.80
C ASN A 209 2.85 -11.30 19.26
N PHE A 210 1.76 -10.61 19.56
CA PHE A 210 1.37 -10.25 20.91
C PHE A 210 0.19 -11.10 21.34
N ILE A 211 0.31 -11.76 22.49
CA ILE A 211 -0.79 -12.49 23.09
C ILE A 211 -1.48 -11.61 24.13
N ARG A 212 -2.75 -11.89 24.42
CA ARG A 212 -3.43 -11.18 25.50
C ARG A 212 -2.82 -11.60 26.84
N LEU A 213 -2.62 -10.63 27.74
CA LEU A 213 -2.09 -10.91 29.08
C LEU A 213 -2.91 -11.98 29.83
N ARG A 214 -4.24 -11.99 29.64
CA ARG A 214 -5.16 -13.00 30.22
C ARG A 214 -4.87 -14.44 29.79
N ASP A 215 -4.18 -14.65 28.67
CA ASP A 215 -3.84 -15.98 28.15
C ASP A 215 -2.49 -16.47 28.71
N LEU A 216 -1.76 -15.64 29.48
CA LEU A 216 -0.49 -16.03 30.09
C LEU A 216 -0.58 -17.29 30.97
N PRO A 217 -1.64 -17.50 31.80
CA PRO A 217 -1.80 -18.73 32.56
C PRO A 217 -2.01 -19.99 31.72
N LYS A 218 -2.46 -19.85 30.45
CA LYS A 218 -2.54 -21.01 29.53
C LYS A 218 -1.14 -21.50 29.14
N LEU A 219 -0.18 -20.58 29.01
CA LEU A 219 1.20 -20.89 28.67
C LEU A 219 2.04 -21.26 29.90
N ALA A 220 1.79 -20.62 31.03
CA ALA A 220 2.49 -20.86 32.29
C ALA A 220 1.47 -20.99 33.42
N PRO A 221 0.93 -22.20 33.67
CA PRO A 221 -0.14 -22.44 34.65
C PRO A 221 0.21 -22.02 36.09
N GLU A 222 1.49 -21.87 36.39
CA GLU A 222 1.98 -21.34 37.67
C GLU A 222 1.70 -19.85 37.84
N LEU A 223 1.53 -19.10 36.75
CA LEU A 223 1.32 -17.65 36.78
C LEU A 223 -0.16 -17.30 36.93
N LYS A 224 -0.43 -16.29 37.76
CA LYS A 224 -1.74 -15.67 37.91
C LYS A 224 -1.70 -14.23 37.44
N VAL A 225 -2.72 -13.85 36.67
CA VAL A 225 -2.90 -12.48 36.18
C VAL A 225 -4.05 -11.84 36.96
N GLU A 226 -3.73 -10.83 37.75
CA GLU A 226 -4.65 -10.04 38.55
C GLU A 226 -4.61 -8.57 38.10
N TYR A 227 -5.48 -7.73 38.65
CA TYR A 227 -5.45 -6.27 38.45
C TYR A 227 -5.29 -5.57 39.80
N ASP A 228 -4.27 -4.73 39.91
CA ASP A 228 -4.07 -3.86 41.08
C ASP A 228 -4.93 -2.61 40.93
N GLU A 229 -6.03 -2.55 41.68
CA GLU A 229 -6.97 -1.43 41.65
C GLU A 229 -6.39 -0.12 42.19
N VAL A 230 -5.35 -0.19 43.02
CA VAL A 230 -4.70 0.99 43.61
C VAL A 230 -3.67 1.54 42.63
N ALA A 231 -2.79 0.68 42.11
CA ALA A 231 -1.75 1.07 41.17
C ALA A 231 -2.23 1.19 39.72
N LYS A 232 -3.48 0.82 39.42
CA LYS A 232 -4.12 0.83 38.09
C LYS A 232 -3.29 0.13 37.03
N ARG A 233 -2.78 -1.07 37.35
CA ARG A 233 -1.98 -1.89 36.44
C ARG A 233 -2.22 -3.39 36.65
N PRO A 234 -2.00 -4.23 35.63
CA PRO A 234 -1.99 -5.67 35.81
C PRO A 234 -0.86 -6.13 36.73
N LEU A 235 -1.13 -7.19 37.48
CA LEU A 235 -0.17 -7.86 38.35
C LEU A 235 -0.01 -9.32 37.91
N ILE A 236 1.24 -9.77 37.82
CA ILE A 236 1.57 -11.16 37.50
C ILE A 236 2.26 -11.75 38.74
N ARG A 237 1.73 -12.86 39.26
CA ARG A 237 2.23 -13.55 40.45
C ARG A 237 2.48 -15.03 40.16
#